data_AF-A0A7S4Q0J2-F1
#
_entry.id   AF-A0A7S4Q0J2-F1
#
_cell.length_a   1.000
_cell.length_b   1.000
_cell.length_c   1.000
_cell.angle_alpha   90.00
_cell.angle_beta   90.00
_cell.angle_gamma   90.00
#
_symmetry.space_group_name_H-M   'P 1'
#
loop_
_entity.id
_entity.type
_entity.pdbx_description
1 polymer ?
#
loop_
_entity_poly.entity_id
_entity_poly.type
_entity_poly.pdbx_seq_one_letter_code
_entity_poly.pdbx_strand_id
1 'polypeptide(L)'
;MRAEGWLSFLLVFRMMASIQESEGTWALWRGLGSSLWLTCVPVAQFCLYEGLRALDIWGRGVDHRPSGTEAFLLGAVAKGGAAIATYPLQVVQSNLRLRGQAFGGTLAALMRLRCERGFAGLFAGFEAKILQTALNGALMMLTYEKLLDGVAFLRT
;
A
#
# COMPACT_ATOMS: atom_id res chain seq x y z
N MET A 1 -32.08 -15.17 6.22
CA MET A 1 -30.82 -14.70 5.59
C MET A 1 -30.77 -13.20 5.28
N ARG A 2 -31.88 -12.50 4.96
CA ARG A 2 -31.84 -11.04 4.63
C ARG A 2 -31.89 -10.09 5.85
N ALA A 3 -32.37 -10.55 7.01
CA ALA A 3 -32.48 -9.74 8.24
C ALA A 3 -31.14 -9.54 8.98
N GLU A 4 -30.23 -10.51 8.88
CA GLU A 4 -28.90 -10.50 9.51
C GLU A 4 -28.04 -9.31 9.03
N GLY A 5 -28.11 -8.96 7.73
CA GLY A 5 -27.31 -7.89 7.15
C GLY A 5 -27.66 -6.49 7.66
N TRP A 6 -28.94 -6.24 7.94
CA TRP A 6 -29.40 -4.97 8.51
C TRP A 6 -28.99 -4.82 9.97
N LEU A 7 -28.96 -5.94 10.72
CA LEU A 7 -28.46 -5.97 12.10
C LEU A 7 -26.94 -5.69 12.13
N SER A 8 -26.17 -6.25 11.19
CA SER A 8 -24.73 -5.96 11.04
C SER A 8 -24.46 -4.50 10.73
N PHE A 9 -25.27 -3.87 9.87
CA PHE A 9 -25.13 -2.45 9.56
C PHE A 9 -25.39 -1.58 10.80
N LEU A 10 -26.47 -1.84 11.53
CA LEU A 10 -26.80 -1.14 12.78
C LEU A 10 -25.77 -1.36 13.89
N LEU A 11 -25.14 -2.54 13.92
CA LEU A 11 -24.04 -2.85 14.83
C LEU A 11 -22.83 -1.93 14.63
N VAL A 12 -22.48 -1.61 13.39
CA VAL A 12 -21.37 -0.68 13.10
C VAL A 12 -21.67 0.71 13.66
N PHE A 13 -22.88 1.24 13.48
CA PHE A 13 -23.27 2.53 14.07
C PHE A 13 -23.29 2.50 15.60
N ARG A 14 -23.76 1.40 16.20
CA ARG A 14 -23.71 1.22 17.66
C ARG A 14 -22.28 1.17 18.19
N MET A 15 -21.37 0.50 17.48
CA MET A 15 -19.95 0.48 17.84
C MET A 15 -19.33 1.88 17.74
N MET A 16 -19.62 2.64 16.68
CA MET A 16 -19.14 4.02 16.55
C MET A 16 -19.66 4.93 17.67
N ALA A 17 -20.95 4.84 18.00
CA ALA A 17 -21.55 5.59 19.11
C ALA A 17 -20.93 5.20 20.46
N SER A 18 -20.72 3.90 20.69
CA SER A 18 -20.07 3.40 21.91
C SER A 18 -18.61 3.87 22.06
N ILE A 19 -17.85 3.93 20.96
CA ILE A 19 -16.48 4.48 20.96
C ILE A 19 -16.49 5.98 21.27
N GLN A 20 -17.46 6.72 20.72
CA GLN A 20 -17.59 8.16 20.97
C GLN A 20 -17.93 8.47 22.42
N GLU A 21 -18.79 7.67 23.07
CA GLU A 21 -19.15 7.83 24.48
C GLU A 21 -18.03 7.42 25.44
N SER A 22 -17.23 6.40 25.09
CA SER A 22 -16.19 5.85 25.97
C SER A 22 -14.83 6.55 25.85
N GLU A 23 -14.40 6.90 24.63
CA GLU A 23 -13.06 7.45 24.34
C GLU A 23 -13.11 8.87 23.73
N GLY A 24 -14.30 9.38 23.43
CA GLY A 24 -14.52 10.69 22.82
C GLY A 24 -14.47 10.67 21.29
N THR A 25 -14.86 11.78 20.67
CA THR A 25 -14.90 11.94 19.20
C THR A 25 -13.53 11.79 18.53
N TRP A 26 -12.45 12.08 19.25
CA TRP A 26 -11.08 11.95 18.75
C TRP A 26 -10.64 10.49 18.57
N ALA A 27 -11.28 9.55 19.26
CA ALA A 27 -10.96 8.13 19.14
C ALA A 27 -11.27 7.57 17.75
N LEU A 28 -12.28 8.10 17.07
CA LEU A 28 -12.60 7.73 15.68
C LEU A 28 -11.47 8.11 14.69
N TRP A 29 -10.62 9.07 15.07
CA TRP A 29 -9.49 9.55 14.28
C TRP A 29 -8.16 8.91 14.70
N ARG A 30 -8.14 8.02 15.71
CA ARG A 30 -6.96 7.24 16.09
C ARG A 30 -6.59 6.29 14.95
N GLY A 31 -5.69 6.75 14.10
CA GLY A 31 -5.25 6.01 12.91
C GLY A 31 -5.05 6.90 11.68
N LEU A 32 -5.62 8.11 11.67
CA LEU A 32 -5.50 9.05 10.54
C LEU A 32 -4.04 9.32 10.18
N GLY A 33 -3.17 9.53 11.17
CA GLY A 33 -1.73 9.73 10.93
C GLY A 33 -1.05 8.53 10.27
N SER A 34 -1.45 7.30 10.62
CA SER A 34 -0.93 6.11 9.97
C SER A 34 -1.46 5.95 8.55
N SER A 35 -2.71 6.33 8.30
CA SER A 35 -3.31 6.32 6.96
C SER A 35 -2.67 7.37 6.05
N LEU A 36 -2.48 8.60 6.53
CA LEU A 36 -1.77 9.66 5.79
C LEU A 36 -0.34 9.25 5.44
N TRP A 37 0.33 8.56 6.35
CA TRP A 37 1.67 8.01 6.08
C TRP A 37 1.65 6.94 5.00
N LEU A 38 0.62 6.10 4.95
CA LEU A 38 0.48 5.07 3.91
C LEU A 38 0.37 5.71 2.52
N THR A 39 -0.20 6.91 2.42
CA THR A 39 -0.32 7.69 1.18
C THR A 39 1.04 8.13 0.63
N CYS A 40 2.10 8.17 1.44
CA CYS A 40 3.45 8.47 0.94
C CYS A 40 4.00 7.39 0.00
N VAL A 41 3.51 6.14 0.11
CA VAL A 41 3.94 5.02 -0.75
C VAL A 41 3.63 5.24 -2.23
N PRO A 42 2.36 5.51 -2.63
CA PRO A 42 2.04 5.81 -4.02
C PRO A 42 2.69 7.09 -4.52
N VAL A 43 2.91 8.10 -3.66
CA VAL A 43 3.64 9.32 -4.03
C VAL A 43 5.08 8.99 -4.42
N ALA A 44 5.80 8.20 -3.62
CA ALA A 44 7.15 7.76 -3.95
C ALA A 44 7.20 6.94 -5.25
N GLN A 45 6.19 6.08 -5.48
CA GLN A 45 6.05 5.33 -6.73
C GLN A 45 5.89 6.26 -7.93
N PHE A 46 5.03 7.27 -7.82
CA PHE A 46 4.81 8.23 -8.89
C PHE A 46 6.06 9.08 -9.18
N CYS A 47 6.73 9.58 -8.13
CA CYS A 47 7.97 10.35 -8.28
C CYS A 47 9.08 9.52 -8.95
N LEU A 48 9.24 8.25 -8.57
CA LEU A 48 10.23 7.36 -9.20
C LEU A 48 9.85 7.03 -10.65
N TYR A 49 8.57 6.85 -10.94
CA TYR A 49 8.09 6.63 -12.31
C TYR A 49 8.37 7.84 -13.21
N GLU A 50 8.00 9.05 -12.76
CA GLU A 50 8.28 10.29 -13.50
C GLU A 50 9.79 10.55 -13.64
N GLY A 51 10.58 10.24 -12.61
CA GLY A 51 12.04 10.33 -12.68
C GLY A 51 12.64 9.39 -13.74
N LEU A 52 12.20 8.13 -13.77
CA LEU A 52 12.66 7.16 -14.78
C LEU A 52 12.17 7.52 -16.19
N ARG A 53 10.94 8.01 -16.31
CA ARG A 53 10.39 8.49 -17.58
C ARG A 53 11.14 9.72 -18.08
N ALA A 54 11.52 10.65 -17.20
CA ALA A 54 12.32 11.82 -17.56
C ALA A 54 13.72 11.42 -18.08
N LEU A 55 14.34 10.38 -17.51
CA LEU A 55 15.60 9.83 -18.00
C LEU A 55 15.45 9.18 -19.39
N ASP A 56 14.36 8.45 -19.62
CA ASP A 56 14.06 7.84 -20.94
C ASP A 56 13.84 8.91 -22.02
N ILE A 57 13.04 9.94 -21.71
CA ILE A 57 12.81 11.10 -22.59
C ILE A 57 14.12 11.86 -22.88
N TRP A 58 15.00 11.99 -21.88
CA TRP A 58 16.28 12.67 -22.05
C TRP A 58 17.23 11.90 -22.97
N GLY A 59 17.21 10.57 -22.94
CA GLY A 59 18.05 9.72 -23.80
C GLY A 59 17.51 9.46 -25.20
N ARG A 60 16.19 9.48 -25.40
CA ARG A 60 15.54 9.06 -26.66
C ARG A 60 14.72 10.16 -27.37
N GLY A 61 14.58 11.33 -26.75
CA GLY A 61 13.87 12.48 -27.32
C GLY A 61 12.41 12.59 -26.87
N VAL A 62 11.90 13.82 -26.86
CA VAL A 62 10.57 14.21 -26.31
C VAL A 62 9.39 13.55 -27.04
N ASP A 63 9.58 13.13 -28.30
CA ASP A 63 8.55 12.46 -29.11
C ASP A 63 8.50 10.93 -28.93
N HIS A 64 9.42 10.34 -28.16
CA HIS A 64 9.40 8.90 -27.88
C HIS A 64 8.28 8.58 -26.89
N ARG A 65 7.17 8.05 -27.40
CA ARG A 65 6.14 7.44 -26.55
C ARG A 65 6.55 5.99 -26.30
N PRO A 66 6.79 5.59 -25.03
CA PRO A 66 7.19 4.22 -24.73
C PRO A 66 6.13 3.26 -25.24
N SER A 67 6.56 2.22 -25.95
CA SER A 67 5.69 1.11 -26.35
C SER A 67 5.03 0.48 -25.12
N GLY A 68 3.91 -0.22 -25.28
CA GLY A 68 3.19 -0.85 -24.15
C GLY A 68 4.10 -1.73 -23.27
N THR A 69 5.10 -2.38 -23.87
CA THR A 69 6.11 -3.18 -23.16
C THR A 69 7.15 -2.31 -22.43
N GLU A 70 7.60 -1.21 -23.03
CA GLU A 70 8.54 -0.28 -22.41
C GLU A 70 7.88 0.44 -21.22
N ALA A 71 6.65 0.91 -21.39
CA ALA A 71 5.87 1.53 -20.32
C ALA A 71 5.62 0.54 -19.16
N PHE A 72 5.37 -0.73 -19.48
CA PHE A 72 5.24 -1.78 -18.48
C PHE A 72 6.55 -2.01 -17.70
N LEU A 73 7.70 -2.09 -18.40
CA LEU A 73 9.01 -2.28 -17.76
C LEU A 73 9.40 -1.08 -16.90
N LEU A 74 9.21 0.14 -17.41
CA LEU A 74 9.40 1.39 -16.67
C LEU A 74 8.52 1.42 -15.41
N GLY A 75 7.25 1.08 -15.55
CA GLY A 75 6.31 0.97 -14.44
C GLY A 75 6.71 -0.10 -13.41
N ALA A 76 7.20 -1.25 -13.87
CA ALA A 76 7.65 -2.35 -13.01
C ALA A 76 8.90 -1.96 -12.20
N VAL A 77 9.89 -1.33 -12.84
CA VAL A 77 11.11 -0.84 -12.17
C VAL A 77 10.77 0.29 -11.19
N ALA A 78 9.91 1.23 -11.58
CA ALA A 78 9.44 2.30 -10.70
C ALA A 78 8.74 1.74 -9.46
N LYS A 79 7.84 0.76 -9.65
CA LYS A 79 7.12 0.10 -8.56
C LYS A 79 8.07 -0.68 -7.65
N GLY A 80 9.03 -1.40 -8.22
CA GLY A 80 10.05 -2.13 -7.45
C GLY A 80 10.95 -1.20 -6.65
N GLY A 81 11.50 -0.16 -7.28
CA GLY A 81 12.33 0.85 -6.63
C GLY A 81 11.59 1.58 -5.51
N ALA A 82 10.33 1.95 -5.74
CA ALA A 82 9.50 2.59 -4.73
C ALA A 82 9.18 1.67 -3.56
N ALA A 83 8.90 0.39 -3.84
CA ALA A 83 8.73 -0.61 -2.80
C ALA A 83 9.99 -0.73 -1.95
N ILE A 84 11.18 -0.81 -2.56
CA ILE A 84 12.47 -0.88 -1.83
C ILE A 84 12.70 0.38 -0.99
N ALA A 85 12.49 1.58 -1.55
CA ALA A 85 12.69 2.84 -0.84
C ALA A 85 11.73 3.02 0.35
N THR A 86 10.50 2.53 0.22
CA THR A 86 9.46 2.67 1.25
C THR A 86 9.42 1.49 2.23
N TYR A 87 10.09 0.37 1.92
CA TYR A 87 10.04 -0.84 2.73
C TYR A 87 10.55 -0.66 4.18
N PRO A 88 11.69 0.02 4.44
CA PRO A 88 12.16 0.26 5.81
C PRO A 88 11.13 0.98 6.68
N LEU A 89 10.41 1.93 6.08
CA LEU A 89 9.35 2.68 6.75
C LEU A 89 8.13 1.80 7.06
N GLN A 90 7.76 0.89 6.15
CA GLN A 90 6.68 -0.08 6.38
C GLN A 90 7.01 -1.04 7.54
N VAL A 91 8.25 -1.52 7.61
CA VAL A 91 8.70 -2.42 8.68
C VAL A 91 8.67 -1.71 10.04
N VAL A 92 9.12 -0.45 10.10
CA VAL A 92 9.03 0.35 11.33
C VAL A 92 7.59 0.55 11.76
N GLN A 93 6.68 0.90 10.84
CA GLN A 93 5.27 1.05 11.19
C GLN A 93 4.64 -0.26 11.66
N SER A 94 4.94 -1.38 11.02
CA SER A 94 4.47 -2.69 11.47
C SER A 94 4.94 -2.98 12.89
N ASN A 95 6.21 -2.70 13.21
CA ASN A 95 6.74 -2.87 14.55
C ASN A 95 6.11 -1.91 15.58
N LEU A 96 5.87 -0.65 15.22
CA LEU A 96 5.17 0.31 16.08
C LEU A 96 3.73 -0.13 16.38
N ARG A 97 3.04 -0.72 15.39
CA ARG A 97 1.70 -1.28 15.58
C ARG A 97 1.71 -2.51 16.49
N LEU A 98 2.73 -3.36 16.39
CA LEU A 98 2.85 -4.59 17.19
C LEU A 98 3.34 -4.34 18.62
N ARG A 99 4.28 -3.41 18.82
CA ARG A 99 4.94 -3.14 20.11
C ARG A 99 4.39 -1.90 20.83
N GLY A 100 3.44 -1.18 20.23
CA GLY A 100 2.88 0.06 20.77
C GLY A 100 3.86 1.26 20.70
N GLN A 101 3.45 2.41 21.24
CA GLN A 101 4.23 3.67 21.28
C GLN A 101 5.50 3.61 22.16
N ALA A 102 5.98 2.42 22.55
CA ALA A 102 7.16 2.21 23.38
C ALA A 102 8.48 2.72 22.74
N PHE A 103 8.43 3.09 21.46
CA PHE A 103 9.49 3.78 20.75
C PHE A 103 8.98 5.19 20.49
N GLY A 104 9.56 6.21 21.13
CA GLY A 104 9.15 7.62 21.08
C GLY A 104 9.26 8.29 19.71
N GLY A 105 8.71 7.68 18.66
CA GLY A 105 8.70 8.11 17.27
C GLY A 105 9.18 7.04 16.29
N THR A 106 8.78 7.21 15.03
CA THR A 106 9.19 6.39 13.87
C THR A 106 10.72 6.34 13.71
N LEU A 107 11.41 7.45 13.98
CA LEU A 107 12.87 7.53 13.82
C LEU A 107 13.61 6.74 14.91
N ALA A 108 13.15 6.80 16.16
CA ALA A 108 13.71 6.03 17.27
C ALA A 108 13.49 4.52 17.07
N ALA A 109 12.31 4.14 16.56
CA ALA A 109 12.03 2.76 16.16
C ALA A 109 12.93 2.29 15.03
N LEU A 110 13.15 3.10 13.99
CA LEU A 110 14.07 2.79 12.88
C LEU A 110 15.51 2.58 13.39
N MET A 111 16.02 3.49 14.23
CA MET A 111 17.38 3.38 14.76
C MET A 111 17.56 2.15 15.65
N ARG A 112 16.61 1.86 16.55
CA ARG A 112 16.66 0.62 17.35
C ARG A 112 16.59 -0.62 16.47
N LEU A 113 15.69 -0.66 15.48
CA LEU A 113 15.58 -1.82 14.58
C LEU A 113 16.88 -2.06 13.80
N ARG A 114 17.51 -0.97 13.35
CA ARG A 114 18.82 -1.01 12.69
C ARG A 114 19.91 -1.54 13.64
N CYS A 115 19.93 -1.12 14.90
CA CYS A 115 20.90 -1.60 15.87
C CYS A 115 20.65 -3.05 16.31
N GLU A 116 19.39 -3.47 16.45
CA GLU A 116 19.02 -4.82 16.92
C GLU A 116 19.16 -5.89 15.83
N ARG A 117 18.75 -5.59 14.59
CA ARG A 117 18.65 -6.58 13.49
C ARG A 117 19.53 -6.26 12.29
N GLY A 118 20.30 -5.18 12.34
CA GLY A 118 21.13 -4.72 11.23
C GLY A 118 20.31 -4.25 10.01
N PHE A 119 21.00 -4.02 8.90
CA PHE A 119 20.39 -3.61 7.64
C PHE A 119 19.52 -4.70 7.01
N ALA A 120 19.88 -5.98 7.19
CA ALA A 120 19.09 -7.11 6.70
C ALA A 120 17.72 -7.20 7.38
N GLY A 121 17.64 -6.85 8.67
CA GLY A 121 16.38 -6.80 9.41
C GLY A 121 15.36 -5.80 8.88
N LEU A 122 15.81 -4.75 8.19
CA LEU A 122 14.92 -3.75 7.56
C LEU A 122 14.25 -4.27 6.29
N PHE A 123 14.81 -5.32 5.66
CA PHE A 123 14.28 -5.98 4.46
C PHE A 123 13.68 -7.36 4.75
N ALA A 124 13.60 -7.75 6.02
CA ALA A 124 13.04 -9.03 6.43
C ALA A 124 11.55 -9.12 6.04
N GLY A 125 11.22 -10.09 5.18
CA GLY A 125 9.87 -10.29 4.66
C GLY A 125 9.58 -9.59 3.31
N PHE A 126 10.60 -9.01 2.66
CA PHE A 126 10.43 -8.33 1.37
C PHE A 126 9.99 -9.32 0.27
N GLU A 127 10.52 -10.54 0.31
CA GLU A 127 10.11 -11.64 -0.60
C GLU A 127 8.60 -11.95 -0.48
N ALA A 128 8.10 -12.06 0.75
CA ALA A 128 6.68 -12.31 1.02
C ALA A 128 5.81 -11.14 0.55
N LYS A 129 6.31 -9.90 0.70
CA LYS A 129 5.64 -8.69 0.20
C LYS A 129 5.56 -8.66 -1.32
N ILE A 130 6.64 -9.02 -2.01
CA ILE A 130 6.66 -9.14 -3.48
C ILE A 130 5.66 -10.19 -3.92
N LEU A 131 5.71 -11.39 -3.32
CA LEU A 131 4.80 -12.49 -3.64
C LEU A 131 3.34 -12.08 -3.44
N GLN A 132 3.02 -11.47 -2.30
CA GLN A 132 1.68 -10.94 -2.01
C GLN A 132 1.24 -9.92 -3.09
N THR A 133 2.14 -9.01 -3.49
CA THR A 133 1.81 -7.97 -4.47
C THR A 133 1.59 -8.57 -5.86
N ALA A 134 2.39 -9.56 -6.24
CA ALA A 134 2.26 -10.28 -7.51
C ALA A 134 0.95 -11.09 -7.54
N LEU A 135 0.65 -11.85 -6.49
CA LEU A 135 -0.59 -12.62 -6.36
C LEU A 135 -1.81 -11.72 -6.38
N ASN A 136 -1.79 -10.61 -5.63
CA ASN A 136 -2.89 -9.65 -5.63
C ASN A 136 -3.14 -9.05 -7.02
N GLY A 137 -2.06 -8.72 -7.75
CA GLY A 137 -2.17 -8.23 -9.13
C GLY A 137 -2.73 -9.28 -10.09
N ALA A 138 -2.25 -10.52 -10.00
CA ALA A 138 -2.73 -11.62 -10.84
C ALA A 138 -4.20 -11.94 -10.58
N LEU A 139 -4.61 -12.01 -9.31
CA LEU A 139 -5.99 -12.28 -8.93
C LEU A 139 -6.94 -11.16 -9.35
N MET A 140 -6.50 -9.91 -9.23
CA MET A 140 -7.27 -8.75 -9.70
C MET A 140 -7.48 -8.81 -11.22
N MET A 141 -6.44 -9.11 -11.99
CA MET A 141 -6.52 -9.21 -13.45
C MET A 141 -7.40 -10.38 -13.89
N LEU A 142 -7.23 -11.55 -13.28
CA LEU A 142 -8.07 -12.73 -13.54
C LEU A 142 -9.54 -12.42 -13.28
N THR A 143 -9.85 -11.80 -12.14
CA THR A 143 -11.22 -11.42 -11.79
C THR A 143 -11.78 -10.41 -12.78
N TYR A 144 -10.98 -9.44 -13.20
CA TYR A 144 -11.36 -8.43 -14.19
C TYR A 144 -11.71 -9.06 -15.55
N GLU A 145 -10.86 -9.96 -16.07
CA GLU A 145 -11.12 -10.66 -17.34
C GLU A 145 -12.39 -11.51 -17.27
N LYS A 146 -12.58 -12.27 -16.17
CA LYS A 146 -13.80 -13.08 -15.99
C LYS A 146 -15.07 -12.25 -15.89
N LEU A 147 -14.99 -11.08 -15.28
CA LEU A 147 -16.12 -10.14 -15.23
C LEU A 147 -16.43 -9.57 -16.61
N LEU A 148 -15.40 -9.17 -17.38
CA LEU A 148 -15.59 -8.67 -18.73
C LEU A 148 -16.22 -9.72 -19.65
N ASP A 149 -15.73 -10.97 -19.60
CA ASP A 149 -16.28 -12.08 -20.38
C ASP A 149 -17.75 -12.35 -20.02
N GLY A 150 -18.08 -12.33 -18.73
CA GLY A 150 -19.46 -12.51 -18.26
C GLY A 150 -20.40 -11.38 -18.68
N VAL A 151 -19.94 -10.13 -18.65
CA VAL A 151 -20.72 -8.97 -19.13
C VAL A 151 -20.90 -9.02 -20.65
N ALA A 152 -19.88 -9.46 -21.39
CA ALA A 152 -19.97 -9.64 -22.84
C ALA A 152 -21.00 -10.72 -23.20
N PHE A 153 -21.01 -11.84 -22.47
CA PHE A 153 -21.99 -12.92 -22.64
C PHE A 153 -23.44 -12.49 -22.36
N LEU A 154 -23.66 -11.62 -21.36
CA LEU A 154 -24.99 -11.08 -21.04
C LEU A 154 -25.49 -10.01 -22.03
N ARG A 155 -24.60 -9.48 -22.88
CA ARG A 155 -24.91 -8.44 -23.87
C ARG A 155 -25.32 -9.02 -25.23
N THR A 156 -25.00 -10.28 -25.49
CA THR A 156 -25.45 -11.10 -26.65
C THR A 156 -26.73 -11.84 -26.33
#